data_AF-A0A1R1A225-F1
#
_entry.id   AF-A0A1R1A225-F1
#
_cell.length_a   1.000
_cell.length_b   1.000
_cell.length_c   1.000
_cell.angle_alpha   90.00
_cell.angle_beta   90.00
_cell.angle_gamma   90.00
#
_symmetry.space_group_name_H-M   'P 1'
#
loop_
_entity.id
_entity.type
_entity.pdbx_description
1 polymer ?
#
loop_
_entity_poly.entity_id
_entity_poly.type
_entity_poly.pdbx_seq_one_letter_code
_entity_poly.pdbx_strand_id
1 'polypeptide(L)'
;MRRKISVTEQNIASIPLSWLTVRYGQLKKQLRTTITPELVQESSLIATYMAESGNGFDDFYAGAEQVELNIPQTKKEEYVPLVEELLEQYFLNTKRKRKLELDLETIQSQLALPAMTASYSGMSGSGGPASPIEAEYIRKEQRMTNKAQEIADLDIEIDEMDRALSRLSSEQSDLIKKRYLVREKPYDYELLEHMLYNRQKYFQLKHNALCKIASSLKII
;
A
#
# COMPACT_ATOMS: atom_id res chain seq x y z
N MET A 1 -11.92 -29.07 10.68
CA MET A 1 -13.38 -29.22 10.91
C MET A 1 -13.63 -29.24 12.42
N ARG A 2 -14.19 -28.18 13.02
CA ARG A 2 -14.63 -28.22 14.43
C ARG A 2 -16.03 -28.85 14.48
N ARG A 3 -16.23 -29.90 15.28
CA ARG A 3 -17.54 -30.54 15.46
C ARG A 3 -18.49 -29.52 16.10
N LYS A 4 -19.71 -29.41 15.58
CA LYS A 4 -20.77 -28.61 16.21
C LYS A 4 -21.23 -29.37 17.45
N ILE A 5 -20.91 -28.84 18.63
CA ILE A 5 -21.37 -29.38 19.91
C ILE A 5 -22.57 -28.53 20.32
N SER A 6 -23.72 -29.17 20.51
CA SER A 6 -24.91 -28.55 21.11
C SER A 6 -24.85 -28.73 22.62
N VAL A 7 -24.90 -27.64 23.37
CA VAL A 7 -24.89 -27.69 24.84
C VAL A 7 -26.33 -27.82 25.37
N THR A 8 -26.56 -28.74 26.28
CA THR A 8 -27.85 -29.01 26.94
C THR A 8 -27.63 -29.16 28.45
N GLU A 9 -28.71 -29.09 29.23
CA GLU A 9 -28.65 -29.25 30.70
C GLU A 9 -27.98 -30.55 31.13
N GLN A 10 -28.15 -31.61 30.33
CA GLN A 10 -27.61 -32.93 30.64
C GLN A 10 -26.10 -33.05 30.36
N ASN A 11 -25.57 -32.28 29.40
CA ASN A 11 -24.19 -32.43 28.95
C ASN A 11 -23.25 -31.36 29.46
N ILE A 12 -23.76 -30.23 29.96
CA ILE A 12 -22.91 -29.07 30.29
C ILE A 12 -21.81 -29.40 31.30
N ALA A 13 -22.11 -30.24 32.30
CA ALA A 13 -21.16 -30.67 33.32
C ALA A 13 -20.01 -31.55 32.77
N SER A 14 -20.22 -32.18 31.61
CA SER A 14 -19.23 -33.06 30.97
C SER A 14 -18.31 -32.33 29.99
N ILE A 15 -18.66 -31.09 29.61
CA ILE A 15 -17.94 -30.32 28.60
C ILE A 15 -16.85 -29.48 29.29
N PRO A 16 -15.60 -29.50 28.82
CA PRO A 16 -14.55 -28.64 29.35
C PRO A 16 -14.93 -27.15 29.27
N LEU A 17 -14.62 -26.40 30.32
CA LEU A 17 -14.99 -24.98 30.43
C LEU A 17 -14.47 -24.14 29.25
N SER A 18 -13.26 -24.42 28.78
CA SER A 18 -12.65 -23.76 27.61
C SER A 18 -13.48 -23.93 26.32
N TRP A 19 -14.19 -25.06 26.18
CA TRP A 19 -15.05 -25.32 25.04
C TRP A 19 -16.39 -24.61 25.17
N LEU A 20 -16.93 -24.50 26.39
CA LEU A 20 -18.12 -23.71 26.67
C LEU A 20 -17.90 -22.24 26.36
N THR A 21 -16.74 -21.67 26.71
CA THR A 21 -16.39 -20.27 26.37
C THR A 21 -16.37 -20.03 24.86
N VAL A 22 -15.72 -20.93 24.10
CA VAL A 22 -15.66 -20.83 22.64
C VAL A 22 -17.05 -20.97 22.03
N ARG A 23 -17.88 -21.91 22.52
CA ARG A 23 -19.25 -22.11 22.05
C ARG A 23 -20.13 -20.90 22.35
N TYR A 24 -20.03 -20.34 23.54
CA TYR A 24 -20.76 -19.15 23.94
C TYR A 24 -20.43 -17.94 23.05
N GLY A 25 -19.14 -17.73 22.73
CA GLY A 25 -18.71 -16.71 21.78
C GLY A 25 -19.27 -16.91 20.37
N GLN A 26 -19.38 -18.16 19.91
CA GLN A 26 -20.03 -18.49 18.64
C GLN A 26 -21.54 -18.24 18.67
N LEU A 27 -22.21 -18.60 19.76
CA LEU A 27 -23.65 -18.37 19.95
C LEU A 27 -23.96 -16.88 19.95
N LYS A 28 -23.17 -16.03 20.62
CA LYS A 28 -23.33 -14.57 20.55
C LYS A 28 -23.24 -14.04 19.12
N LYS A 29 -22.29 -14.54 18.33
CA LYS A 29 -22.15 -14.15 16.91
C LYS A 29 -23.35 -14.63 16.07
N GLN A 30 -23.84 -15.84 16.32
CA GLN A 30 -25.01 -16.41 15.63
C GLN A 30 -26.32 -15.72 16.02
N LEU A 31 -26.50 -15.34 17.28
CA LEU A 31 -27.67 -14.60 17.77
C LEU A 31 -27.78 -13.20 17.16
N ARG A 32 -26.67 -12.59 16.71
CA ARG A 32 -26.70 -11.32 15.95
C ARG A 32 -27.33 -11.48 14.56
N THR A 33 -27.26 -12.68 13.97
CA THR A 33 -27.73 -12.94 12.60
C THR A 33 -29.05 -13.70 12.56
N THR A 34 -29.27 -14.60 13.51
CA THR A 34 -30.42 -15.52 13.56
C THR A 34 -30.87 -15.69 15.00
N ILE A 35 -32.05 -15.19 15.32
CA ILE A 35 -32.64 -15.29 16.65
C ILE A 35 -33.60 -16.48 16.64
N THR A 36 -33.18 -17.59 17.22
CA THR A 36 -34.04 -18.75 17.48
C THR A 36 -34.10 -18.99 18.99
N PRO A 37 -35.24 -19.45 19.52
CA PRO A 37 -35.42 -19.65 20.96
C PRO A 37 -34.42 -20.67 21.52
N GLU A 38 -34.05 -21.68 20.74
CA GLU A 38 -33.07 -22.71 21.10
C GLU A 38 -31.67 -22.14 21.35
N LEU A 39 -31.21 -21.21 20.50
CA LEU A 39 -29.89 -20.58 20.65
C LEU A 39 -29.85 -19.64 21.86
N VAL A 40 -30.97 -18.96 22.15
CA VAL A 40 -31.09 -18.11 23.34
C VAL A 40 -31.01 -18.96 24.59
N GLN A 41 -31.76 -20.07 24.65
CA GLN A 41 -31.74 -21.02 25.76
C GLN A 41 -30.36 -21.63 25.99
N GLU A 42 -29.70 -22.09 24.91
CA GLU A 42 -28.33 -22.62 24.98
C GLU A 42 -27.36 -21.56 25.52
N SER A 43 -27.47 -20.31 25.05
CA SER A 43 -26.60 -19.22 25.51
C SER A 43 -26.84 -18.86 26.97
N SER A 44 -28.10 -18.80 27.43
CA SER A 44 -28.41 -18.52 28.83
C SER A 44 -27.91 -19.62 29.75
N LEU A 45 -28.05 -20.88 29.33
CA LEU A 45 -27.63 -22.05 30.09
C LEU A 45 -26.11 -22.10 30.28
N ILE A 46 -25.34 -21.76 29.24
CA ILE A 46 -23.88 -21.66 29.36
C ILE A 46 -23.50 -20.50 30.29
N ALA A 47 -24.19 -19.35 30.18
CA ALA A 47 -23.92 -18.18 31.01
C ALA A 47 -24.18 -18.45 32.50
N THR A 48 -25.29 -19.09 32.85
CA THR A 48 -25.62 -19.44 34.24
C THR A 48 -24.62 -20.42 34.82
N TYR A 49 -24.27 -21.48 34.08
CA TYR A 49 -23.30 -22.47 34.52
C TYR A 49 -21.90 -21.89 34.73
N MET A 50 -21.46 -20.98 33.85
CA MET A 50 -20.18 -20.29 34.02
C MET A 50 -20.17 -19.35 35.22
N ALA A 51 -21.29 -18.67 35.50
CA ALA A 51 -21.43 -17.82 36.68
C ALA A 51 -21.41 -18.63 37.99
N GLU A 52 -22.07 -19.79 38.02
CA GLU A 52 -22.08 -20.70 39.17
C GLU A 52 -20.72 -21.37 39.41
N SER A 53 -19.94 -21.62 38.36
CA SER A 53 -18.63 -22.28 38.44
C SER A 53 -17.51 -21.37 38.96
N GLY A 54 -17.81 -20.14 39.37
CA GLY A 54 -16.85 -19.21 40.00
C GLY A 54 -15.74 -18.67 39.09
N ASN A 55 -15.73 -19.06 37.82
CA ASN A 55 -14.82 -18.51 36.82
C ASN A 55 -15.49 -17.31 36.16
N GLY A 56 -15.27 -16.15 36.78
CA GLY A 56 -15.75 -14.86 36.31
C GLY A 56 -15.50 -14.67 34.82
N PHE A 57 -16.55 -14.25 34.14
CA PHE A 57 -16.61 -13.99 32.70
C PHE A 57 -15.52 -13.02 32.20
N ASP A 58 -14.98 -12.20 33.11
CA ASP A 58 -14.04 -11.12 32.82
C ASP A 58 -12.60 -11.58 32.62
N ASP A 59 -12.10 -12.59 33.33
CA ASP A 59 -10.65 -12.91 33.28
C ASP A 59 -10.22 -13.61 31.98
N PHE A 60 -11.12 -14.38 31.35
CA PHE A 60 -10.80 -15.08 30.11
C PHE A 60 -11.07 -14.25 28.85
N TYR A 61 -11.99 -13.27 28.92
CA TYR A 61 -12.26 -12.34 27.82
C TYR A 61 -11.36 -11.10 27.85
N ALA A 62 -10.95 -10.61 29.02
CA ALA A 62 -9.99 -9.51 29.11
C ALA A 62 -8.64 -9.88 28.46
N GLY A 63 -8.14 -11.10 28.67
CA GLY A 63 -6.89 -11.56 28.03
C GLY A 63 -6.99 -11.84 26.53
N ALA A 64 -8.19 -12.16 26.02
CA ALA A 64 -8.41 -12.46 24.60
C ALA A 64 -8.84 -11.22 23.78
N GLU A 65 -9.46 -10.22 24.42
CA GLU A 65 -9.83 -8.95 23.80
C GLU A 65 -8.78 -7.84 23.99
N GLN A 66 -7.86 -7.92 24.96
CA GLN A 66 -6.79 -6.92 25.14
C GLN A 66 -5.57 -7.04 24.21
N VAL A 67 -5.59 -7.96 23.23
CA VAL A 67 -4.62 -7.97 22.11
C VAL A 67 -5.26 -7.47 20.80
N GLU A 68 -6.47 -6.90 20.87
CA GLU A 68 -6.91 -5.95 19.86
C GLU A 68 -6.62 -4.54 20.41
N LEU A 69 -5.34 -4.15 20.35
CA LEU A 69 -4.99 -2.73 20.38
C LEU A 69 -5.95 -2.02 19.42
N ASN A 70 -6.69 -1.04 19.93
CA ASN A 70 -7.49 -0.07 19.17
C ASN A 70 -6.60 0.77 18.24
N ILE A 71 -5.80 0.12 17.40
CA ILE A 71 -5.35 0.70 16.14
C ILE A 71 -6.63 0.71 15.31
N PRO A 72 -7.15 1.90 14.93
CA PRO A 72 -8.32 1.96 14.06
C PRO A 72 -8.00 1.07 12.86
N GLN A 73 -8.80 0.02 12.64
CA GLN A 73 -8.73 -0.73 11.40
C GLN A 73 -9.13 0.26 10.30
N THR A 74 -8.13 0.93 9.72
CA THR A 74 -8.29 1.79 8.56
C THR A 74 -9.12 1.00 7.57
N LYS A 75 -10.32 1.50 7.26
CA LYS A 75 -11.25 0.83 6.36
C LYS A 75 -10.46 0.48 5.11
N LYS A 76 -10.42 -0.80 4.76
CA LYS A 76 -9.62 -1.34 3.63
C LYS A 76 -9.86 -0.62 2.31
N GLU A 77 -10.93 0.17 2.22
CA GLU A 77 -11.38 0.90 1.06
C GLU A 77 -10.68 2.26 0.87
N GLU A 78 -10.11 2.87 1.92
CA GLU A 78 -9.56 4.23 1.83
C GLU A 78 -8.11 4.27 1.34
N TYR A 79 -7.26 3.34 1.78
CA TYR A 79 -5.82 3.38 1.42
C TYR A 79 -5.53 2.81 0.03
N VAL A 80 -6.36 1.89 -0.48
CA VAL A 80 -6.14 1.25 -1.79
C VAL A 80 -6.03 2.27 -2.92
N PRO A 81 -7.03 3.17 -3.14
CA PRO A 81 -6.95 4.15 -4.21
C PRO A 81 -5.75 5.10 -4.04
N LEU A 82 -5.39 5.46 -2.81
CA LEU A 82 -4.23 6.32 -2.53
C LEU A 82 -2.91 5.63 -2.93
N VAL A 83 -2.75 4.35 -2.58
CA VAL A 83 -1.56 3.59 -2.98
C VAL A 83 -1.50 3.40 -4.49
N GLU A 84 -2.65 3.17 -5.15
CA GLU A 84 -2.69 3.05 -6.61
C GLU A 84 -2.29 4.37 -7.30
N GLU A 85 -2.74 5.52 -6.78
CA GLU A 85 -2.33 6.83 -7.26
C GLU A 85 -0.83 7.06 -7.06
N LEU A 86 -0.29 6.74 -5.88
CA LEU A 86 1.15 6.88 -5.61
C LEU A 86 2.01 5.98 -6.50
N LEU A 87 1.57 4.76 -6.81
CA LEU A 87 2.26 3.88 -7.75
C LEU A 87 2.25 4.44 -9.17
N GLU A 88 1.15 5.08 -9.58
CA GLU A 88 1.06 5.75 -10.88
C GLU A 88 1.97 6.99 -10.93
N GLN A 89 1.95 7.82 -9.88
CA GLN A 89 2.87 8.95 -9.75
C GLN A 89 4.33 8.50 -9.79
N TYR A 90 4.68 7.43 -9.07
CA TYR A 90 6.02 6.83 -9.11
C TYR A 90 6.43 6.40 -10.53
N PHE A 91 5.53 5.74 -11.28
CA PHE A 91 5.80 5.34 -12.66
C PHE A 91 6.05 6.55 -13.56
N LEU A 92 5.23 7.60 -13.41
CA LEU A 92 5.37 8.85 -14.16
C LEU A 92 6.65 9.59 -13.80
N ASN A 93 6.99 9.67 -12.51
CA ASN A 93 8.20 10.30 -11.99
C ASN A 93 9.45 9.58 -12.49
N THR A 94 9.47 8.25 -12.46
CA THR A 94 10.57 7.46 -13.01
C THR A 94 10.79 7.73 -14.50
N LYS A 95 9.69 7.83 -15.27
CA LYS A 95 9.75 8.17 -16.70
C LYS A 95 10.20 9.61 -16.93
N ARG A 96 9.72 10.55 -16.11
CA ARG A 96 10.10 11.97 -16.15
C ARG A 96 11.58 12.15 -15.85
N LYS A 97 12.09 11.53 -14.77
CA LYS A 97 13.50 11.50 -14.40
C LYS A 97 14.36 11.02 -15.57
N ARG A 98 14.05 9.85 -16.16
CA ARG A 98 14.78 9.33 -17.32
C ARG A 98 14.80 10.32 -18.50
N LYS A 99 13.69 11.02 -18.76
CA LYS A 99 13.63 12.03 -19.81
C LYS A 99 14.53 13.23 -19.48
N LEU A 100 14.52 13.70 -18.24
CA LEU A 100 15.36 14.81 -17.80
C LEU A 100 16.84 14.46 -17.87
N GLU A 101 17.23 13.23 -17.51
CA GLU A 101 18.61 12.73 -17.64
C GLU A 101 19.10 12.77 -19.09
N LEU A 102 18.28 12.27 -20.03
CA LEU A 102 18.59 12.33 -21.47
C LEU A 102 18.67 13.76 -22.00
N ASP A 103 17.78 14.65 -21.56
CA ASP A 103 17.83 16.07 -21.90
C ASP A 103 19.13 16.72 -21.38
N LEU A 104 19.57 16.35 -20.16
CA LEU A 104 20.77 16.90 -19.52
C LEU A 104 22.02 16.45 -20.27
N GLU A 105 22.11 15.17 -20.64
CA GLU A 105 23.19 14.63 -21.48
C GLU A 105 23.24 15.34 -22.86
N THR A 106 22.07 15.63 -23.44
CA THR A 106 21.97 16.38 -24.69
C THR A 106 22.47 17.83 -24.54
N ILE A 107 22.14 18.51 -23.43
CA ILE A 107 22.62 19.88 -23.19
C ILE A 107 24.13 19.89 -22.92
N GLN A 108 24.66 18.91 -22.17
CA GLN A 108 26.08 18.78 -21.89
C GLN A 108 26.90 18.55 -23.17
N SER A 109 26.43 17.67 -24.06
CA SER A 109 27.08 17.46 -25.37
C SER A 109 27.05 18.71 -26.26
N GLN A 110 25.98 19.51 -26.22
CA GLN A 110 25.89 20.78 -26.93
C GLN A 110 26.81 21.87 -26.38
N LEU A 111 27.19 21.82 -25.10
CA LEU A 111 28.16 22.73 -24.50
C LEU A 111 29.60 22.36 -24.83
N ALA A 112 29.88 21.06 -25.03
CA ALA A 112 31.19 20.57 -25.44
C ALA A 112 31.57 20.99 -26.88
N LEU A 113 30.58 21.29 -27.73
CA LEU A 113 30.79 21.81 -29.07
C LEU A 113 30.52 23.32 -29.10
N PRO A 114 31.54 24.18 -29.29
CA PRO A 114 31.28 25.60 -29.45
C PRO A 114 30.50 25.82 -30.74
N ALA A 115 29.23 26.21 -30.60
CA ALA A 115 28.43 26.71 -31.71
C ALA A 115 28.98 28.09 -32.12
N MET A 116 30.07 28.10 -32.88
CA MET A 116 30.62 29.31 -33.48
C MET A 116 29.71 29.78 -34.62
N THR A 117 28.66 30.51 -34.28
CA THR A 117 28.01 31.44 -35.22
C THR A 117 28.19 32.85 -34.68
N ALA A 118 29.28 33.48 -35.11
CA ALA A 118 29.56 34.88 -34.79
C ALA A 118 28.53 35.79 -35.51
N SER A 119 27.49 36.21 -34.80
CA SER A 119 26.65 37.32 -35.23
C SER A 119 27.36 38.63 -34.89
N TYR A 120 28.19 39.12 -35.81
CA TYR A 120 28.69 40.49 -35.80
C TYR A 120 27.57 41.44 -36.29
N SER A 121 26.67 41.81 -35.40
CA SER A 121 25.62 42.80 -35.71
C SER A 121 25.30 43.65 -34.48
N GLY A 122 25.62 44.93 -34.55
CA GLY A 122 24.92 45.98 -33.81
C GLY A 122 25.48 46.33 -32.43
N MET A 123 26.48 47.21 -32.41
CA MET A 123 26.71 48.10 -31.27
C MET A 123 25.48 49.00 -31.07
N SER A 124 24.72 48.83 -29.99
CA SER A 124 23.99 49.94 -29.33
C SER A 124 23.72 49.58 -27.87
N GLY A 125 24.03 50.53 -26.99
CA GLY A 125 24.22 50.30 -25.56
C GLY A 125 22.96 50.06 -24.75
N SER A 126 23.12 49.28 -23.68
CA SER A 126 22.46 49.39 -22.37
C SER A 126 22.93 48.17 -21.56
N GLY A 127 23.19 48.32 -20.25
CA GLY A 127 23.91 47.40 -19.35
C GLY A 127 23.35 45.97 -19.19
N GLY A 128 23.28 45.21 -20.27
CA GLY A 128 23.04 43.77 -20.32
C GLY A 128 24.33 42.97 -20.60
N PRO A 129 24.30 41.62 -20.49
CA PRO A 129 25.48 40.76 -20.59
C PRO A 129 26.29 41.04 -21.86
N ALA A 130 27.62 41.05 -21.71
CA ALA A 130 28.57 41.70 -22.61
C ALA A 130 28.74 41.00 -23.98
N SER A 131 28.09 39.84 -24.19
CA SER A 131 28.04 39.16 -25.48
C SER A 131 26.79 38.27 -25.61
N PRO A 132 26.12 38.21 -26.77
CA PRO A 132 25.05 37.23 -27.04
C PRO A 132 25.47 35.77 -26.76
N ILE A 133 26.76 35.47 -26.92
CA ILE A 133 27.35 34.15 -26.66
C ILE A 133 27.37 33.86 -25.15
N GLU A 134 27.78 34.84 -24.34
CA GLU A 134 27.79 34.75 -22.88
C GLU A 134 26.36 34.57 -22.35
N ALA A 135 25.40 35.31 -22.90
CA ALA A 135 23.99 35.18 -22.53
C ALA A 135 23.41 33.80 -22.88
N GLU A 136 23.78 33.21 -24.02
CA GLU A 136 23.36 31.85 -24.39
C GLU A 136 23.97 30.80 -23.48
N TYR A 137 25.26 30.93 -23.16
CA TYR A 137 25.96 30.04 -22.23
C TYR A 137 25.30 30.06 -20.84
N ILE A 138 25.10 31.24 -20.26
CA ILE A 138 24.46 31.40 -18.94
C ILE A 138 23.05 30.78 -18.94
N ARG A 139 22.27 30.96 -20.02
CA ARG A 139 20.93 30.33 -20.15
C ARG A 139 21.01 28.81 -20.19
N LYS A 140 21.98 28.24 -20.91
CA LYS A 140 22.18 26.78 -20.97
C LYS A 140 22.60 26.23 -19.61
N GLU A 141 23.52 26.89 -18.94
CA GLU A 141 23.96 26.55 -17.58
C GLU A 141 22.79 26.58 -16.59
N GLN A 142 22.02 27.66 -16.57
CA GLN A 142 20.85 27.76 -15.69
C GLN A 142 19.80 26.68 -15.98
N ARG A 143 19.58 26.32 -17.26
CA ARG A 143 18.71 25.19 -17.63
C ARG A 143 19.23 23.85 -17.11
N MET A 144 20.55 23.61 -17.17
CA MET A 144 21.15 22.40 -16.59
C MET A 144 20.96 22.35 -15.08
N THR A 145 21.26 23.45 -14.38
CA THR A 145 21.12 23.52 -12.92
C THR A 145 19.68 23.27 -12.49
N ASN A 146 18.71 23.88 -13.16
CA ASN A 146 17.29 23.67 -12.87
C ASN A 146 16.86 22.21 -13.09
N LYS A 147 17.31 21.59 -14.20
CA LYS A 147 17.02 20.18 -14.48
C LYS A 147 17.68 19.24 -13.48
N ALA A 148 18.91 19.53 -13.07
CA ALA A 148 19.63 18.75 -12.07
C ALA A 148 18.93 18.80 -10.72
N GLN A 149 18.45 19.98 -10.32
CA GLN A 149 17.64 20.14 -9.10
C GLN A 149 16.34 19.34 -9.19
N GLU A 150 15.62 19.44 -10.30
CA GLU A 150 14.38 18.68 -10.51
C GLU A 150 14.60 17.16 -10.46
N ILE A 151 15.72 16.65 -10.99
CA ILE A 151 16.10 15.24 -10.87
C ILE A 151 16.33 14.87 -9.39
N ALA A 152 17.03 15.70 -8.63
CA ALA A 152 17.30 15.46 -7.22
C ALA A 152 16.00 15.44 -6.39
N ASP A 153 15.05 16.31 -6.69
CA ASP A 153 13.74 16.32 -6.03
C ASP A 153 12.95 15.05 -6.36
N LEU A 154 12.96 14.62 -7.64
CA LEU A 154 12.33 13.36 -8.07
C LEU A 154 13.01 12.12 -7.43
N ASP A 155 14.31 12.16 -7.19
CA ASP A 155 15.03 11.06 -6.54
C ASP A 155 14.54 10.82 -5.12
N ILE A 156 14.23 11.89 -4.37
CA ILE A 156 13.69 11.77 -3.02
C ILE A 156 12.32 11.06 -3.07
N GLU A 157 11.44 11.48 -3.98
CA GLU A 157 10.10 10.87 -4.13
C GLU A 157 10.17 9.41 -4.60
N ILE A 158 11.06 9.11 -5.54
CA ILE A 158 11.27 7.75 -6.08
C ILE A 158 11.86 6.82 -5.00
N ASP A 159 12.83 7.31 -4.22
CA ASP A 159 13.52 6.53 -3.18
C ASP A 159 12.56 6.01 -2.10
N GLU A 160 11.57 6.81 -1.69
CA GLU A 160 10.58 6.40 -0.70
C GLU A 160 9.76 5.20 -1.19
N MET A 161 9.33 5.25 -2.45
CA MET A 161 8.58 4.17 -3.07
C MET A 161 9.46 2.95 -3.36
N ASP A 162 10.71 3.15 -3.81
CA ASP A 162 11.65 2.05 -4.04
C ASP A 162 11.92 1.26 -2.75
N ARG A 163 12.06 1.96 -1.62
CA ARG A 163 12.15 1.32 -0.29
C ARG A 163 10.88 0.53 0.03
N ALA A 164 9.70 1.06 -0.26
CA ALA A 164 8.43 0.34 -0.05
C ALA A 164 8.34 -0.91 -0.94
N LEU A 165 8.69 -0.81 -2.21
CA LEU A 165 8.68 -1.92 -3.17
C LEU A 165 9.72 -3.00 -2.83
N SER A 166 10.86 -2.62 -2.25
CA SER A 166 11.92 -3.56 -1.84
C SER A 166 11.49 -4.55 -0.74
N ARG A 167 10.44 -4.22 0.03
CA ARG A 167 9.89 -5.05 1.10
C ARG A 167 8.87 -6.09 0.62
N LEU A 168 8.50 -6.02 -0.66
CA LEU A 168 7.58 -6.98 -1.27
C LEU A 168 8.31 -8.31 -1.54
N SER A 169 7.57 -9.41 -1.47
CA SER A 169 8.10 -10.69 -1.95
C SER A 169 8.28 -10.66 -3.47
N SER A 170 9.08 -11.57 -4.03
CA SER A 170 9.27 -11.65 -5.48
C SER A 170 7.94 -11.77 -6.25
N GLU A 171 7.01 -12.58 -5.76
CA GLU A 171 5.68 -12.72 -6.38
C GLU A 171 4.86 -11.41 -6.31
N GLN A 172 4.92 -10.71 -5.18
CA GLN A 172 4.22 -9.44 -4.99
C GLN A 172 4.82 -8.33 -5.87
N SER A 173 6.15 -8.26 -5.94
CA SER A 173 6.86 -7.29 -6.79
C SER A 173 6.54 -7.51 -8.27
N ASP A 174 6.53 -8.77 -8.73
CA ASP A 174 6.17 -9.09 -10.12
C ASP A 174 4.72 -8.70 -10.44
N LEU A 175 3.78 -8.99 -9.53
CA LEU A 175 2.40 -8.55 -9.67
C LEU A 175 2.28 -7.02 -9.78
N ILE A 176 2.91 -6.28 -8.85
CA ILE A 176 2.83 -4.82 -8.83
C ILE A 176 3.46 -4.22 -10.09
N LYS A 177 4.61 -4.75 -10.53
CA LYS A 177 5.28 -4.33 -11.76
C LYS A 177 4.37 -4.50 -12.97
N LYS A 178 3.77 -5.68 -13.14
CA LYS A 178 2.91 -5.98 -14.30
C LYS A 178 1.58 -5.23 -14.27
N ARG A 179 1.03 -4.95 -13.10
CA ARG A 179 -0.27 -4.28 -12.96
C ARG A 179 -0.18 -2.75 -13.02
N TYR A 180 0.80 -2.16 -12.34
CA TYR A 180 0.85 -0.72 -12.08
C TYR A 180 2.02 0.00 -12.75
N LEU A 181 3.14 -0.68 -13.01
CA LEU A 181 4.35 -0.06 -13.58
C LEU A 181 4.45 -0.29 -15.10
N VAL A 182 3.30 -0.27 -15.79
CA VAL A 182 3.19 -0.46 -17.24
C VAL A 182 2.39 0.68 -17.85
N ARG A 183 2.72 1.04 -19.09
CA ARG A 183 2.04 2.13 -19.83
C ARG A 183 0.55 1.86 -20.03
N GLU A 184 0.19 0.64 -20.41
CA GLU A 184 -1.18 0.20 -20.57
C GLU A 184 -1.51 -0.71 -19.39
N LYS A 185 -2.49 -0.30 -18.58
CA LYS A 185 -2.90 -1.03 -17.38
C LYS A 185 -3.68 -2.28 -17.83
N PRO A 186 -3.09 -3.49 -17.75
CA PRO A 186 -3.74 -4.71 -18.22
C PRO A 186 -4.89 -5.07 -17.29
N TYR A 187 -5.95 -5.73 -17.77
CA TYR A 187 -7.06 -6.11 -16.90
C TYR A 187 -6.68 -7.22 -15.91
N ASP A 188 -7.38 -7.30 -14.77
CA ASP A 188 -7.08 -8.30 -13.73
C ASP A 188 -7.20 -9.75 -14.27
N TYR A 189 -8.08 -10.01 -15.24
CA TYR A 189 -8.23 -11.34 -15.86
C TYR A 189 -7.05 -11.73 -16.75
N GLU A 190 -6.42 -10.76 -17.42
CA GLU A 190 -5.24 -10.99 -18.29
C GLU A 190 -4.02 -11.33 -17.44
N LEU A 191 -3.88 -10.64 -16.30
CA LEU A 191 -2.82 -10.94 -15.34
C LEU A 191 -3.00 -12.30 -14.67
N LEU A 192 -4.25 -12.69 -14.38
CA LEU A 192 -4.56 -14.02 -13.84
C LEU A 192 -4.11 -15.14 -14.77
N GLU A 193 -4.39 -15.00 -16.06
CA GLU A 193 -3.99 -15.97 -17.10
C GLU A 193 -2.47 -15.99 -17.27
N HIS A 194 -1.83 -14.82 -17.40
CA HIS A 194 -0.38 -14.72 -17.58
C HIS A 194 0.42 -15.23 -16.37
N MET A 195 -0.07 -15.04 -15.15
CA MET A 195 0.61 -15.49 -13.93
C MET A 195 0.21 -16.91 -13.49
N LEU A 196 -0.74 -17.54 -14.19
CA LEU A 196 -1.28 -18.87 -13.86
C LEU A 196 -1.77 -18.96 -12.41
N TYR A 197 -2.40 -17.89 -11.91
CA TYR A 197 -2.89 -17.83 -10.54
C TYR A 197 -4.40 -18.11 -10.46
N ASN A 198 -4.79 -18.79 -9.38
CA ASN A 198 -6.20 -18.86 -9.01
C ASN A 198 -6.71 -17.48 -8.58
N ARG A 199 -7.96 -17.16 -8.90
CA ARG A 199 -8.62 -15.89 -8.54
C ARG A 199 -8.41 -15.50 -7.08
N GLN A 200 -8.60 -16.45 -6.17
CA GLN A 200 -8.42 -16.22 -4.73
C GLN A 200 -6.95 -15.87 -4.39
N LYS A 201 -5.99 -16.60 -4.95
CA LYS A 201 -4.54 -16.33 -4.73
C LYS A 201 -4.18 -14.93 -5.22
N TYR A 202 -4.65 -14.55 -6.41
CA TYR A 202 -4.39 -13.22 -6.99
C TYR A 202 -4.88 -12.08 -6.11
N PHE A 203 -6.15 -12.08 -5.69
CA PHE A 203 -6.70 -10.99 -4.88
C PHE A 203 -6.07 -10.93 -3.49
N GLN A 204 -5.71 -12.08 -2.90
CA GLN A 204 -4.95 -12.11 -1.65
C GLN A 204 -3.54 -11.53 -1.83
N LEU A 205 -2.85 -11.91 -2.91
CA LEU A 205 -1.51 -11.41 -3.21
C LEU A 205 -1.53 -9.89 -3.46
N LYS A 206 -2.50 -9.40 -4.24
CA LYS A 206 -2.75 -7.98 -4.51
C LYS A 206 -3.02 -7.21 -3.22
N HIS A 207 -3.95 -7.69 -2.40
CA HIS A 207 -4.27 -7.06 -1.12
C HIS A 207 -3.05 -6.99 -0.19
N ASN A 208 -2.32 -8.10 -0.05
CA ASN A 208 -1.13 -8.15 0.81
C ASN A 208 0.01 -7.27 0.29
N ALA A 209 0.15 -7.12 -1.03
CA ALA A 209 1.14 -6.21 -1.61
C ALA A 209 0.80 -4.75 -1.33
N LEU A 210 -0.44 -4.33 -1.61
CA LEU A 210 -0.90 -2.96 -1.36
C LEU A 210 -0.86 -2.60 0.14
N CYS A 211 -1.25 -3.52 1.01
CA CYS A 211 -1.16 -3.35 2.46
C CYS A 211 0.30 -3.12 2.91
N LYS A 212 1.25 -3.92 2.43
CA LYS A 212 2.68 -3.74 2.74
C LYS A 212 3.25 -2.41 2.25
N ILE A 213 2.83 -1.97 1.06
CA ILE A 213 3.21 -0.65 0.52
C ILE A 213 2.65 0.44 1.44
N ALA A 214 1.35 0.40 1.74
CA ALA A 214 0.69 1.37 2.61
C ALA A 214 1.37 1.47 3.99
N SER A 215 1.67 0.34 4.63
CA SER A 215 2.38 0.33 5.91
C SER A 215 3.82 0.87 5.79
N SER A 216 4.49 0.63 4.67
CA SER A 216 5.85 1.14 4.46
C SER A 216 5.88 2.65 4.25
N LEU A 217 4.84 3.19 3.61
CA LEU A 217 4.63 4.63 3.39
C LEU A 217 3.95 5.31 4.58
N LYS A 218 3.67 4.58 5.68
CA LYS A 218 2.99 5.09 6.88
C LYS A 218 1.61 5.70 6.62
N ILE A 219 0.90 5.15 5.63
CA ILE A 219 -0.50 5.50 5.34
C ILE A 219 -1.43 4.79 6.34
N ILE A 220 -1.03 3.58 6.76
CA ILE A 220 -1.70 2.72 7.74
C ILE A 220 -0.71 2.23 8.80
#